data_AF-A0A1S2ZB32-F1
#
_entry.id   AF-A0A1S2ZB32-F1
#
_cell.length_a   1.000
_cell.length_b   1.000
_cell.length_c   1.000
_cell.angle_alpha   90.00
_cell.angle_beta   90.00
_cell.angle_gamma   90.00
#
_symmetry.space_group_name_H-M   'P 1'
#
loop_
_entity.id
_entity.type
_entity.pdbx_description
1 polymer ?
#
loop_
_entity_poly.entity_id
_entity_poly.type
_entity_poly.pdbx_seq_one_letter_code
_entity_poly.pdbx_strand_id
1 'polypeptide(L)'
;MPVVTTPNANPLLCLSCTAGHCLHYNFTITPKNRPGHPWCEVQGQMGEEIFLSYHCGDKRVIPVGPLGMKLSSTEVWERQRETLKDLVEELKKALLDIKPEMSTSRDPFSLQGTMMCQCGANRRTHGSWQFGFDGQTFLLIDSENRNWTAVHPEGKMMKEKWGKDRGITEFLKKLSIGDCKSWLEKFGDTGRN
;
A
#
# COMPACT_ATOMS: atom_id res chain seq x y z
N MET A 1 -30.97 8.68 -23.40
CA MET A 1 -30.58 8.32 -22.01
C MET A 1 -29.27 7.56 -22.12
N PRO A 2 -28.16 8.03 -21.51
CA PRO A 2 -26.87 7.37 -21.68
C PRO A 2 -26.82 6.09 -20.85
N VAL A 3 -26.36 5.02 -21.48
CA VAL A 3 -26.08 3.72 -20.86
C VAL A 3 -24.90 3.92 -19.93
N VAL A 4 -25.14 3.80 -18.62
CA VAL A 4 -24.07 3.76 -17.62
C VAL A 4 -23.41 2.40 -17.73
N THR A 5 -22.28 2.34 -18.45
CA THR A 5 -21.37 1.20 -18.42
C THR A 5 -20.71 1.15 -17.05
N THR A 6 -21.04 0.13 -16.27
CA THR A 6 -20.36 -0.19 -15.02
C THR A 6 -18.88 -0.52 -15.30
N PRO A 7 -17.92 -0.07 -14.46
CA PRO A 7 -16.55 -0.53 -14.58
C PRO A 7 -16.50 -2.00 -14.17
N ASN A 8 -15.88 -2.79 -15.03
CA ASN A 8 -15.64 -4.22 -14.89
C ASN A 8 -15.03 -4.54 -13.50
N ALA A 9 -15.81 -5.15 -12.62
CA ALA A 9 -15.34 -5.58 -11.30
C ALA A 9 -14.41 -6.78 -11.48
N ASN A 10 -13.12 -6.55 -11.28
CA ASN A 10 -12.13 -7.62 -11.28
C ASN A 10 -12.36 -8.51 -10.05
N PRO A 11 -12.63 -9.82 -10.20
CA PRO A 11 -13.22 -10.67 -9.15
C PRO A 11 -12.25 -11.12 -8.04
N LEU A 12 -11.12 -10.43 -7.85
CA LEU A 12 -10.04 -10.84 -6.94
C LEU A 12 -9.87 -9.96 -5.70
N LEU A 13 -10.75 -8.99 -5.46
CA LEU A 13 -10.67 -8.08 -4.32
C LEU A 13 -11.99 -8.11 -3.53
N CYS A 14 -11.90 -8.27 -2.21
CA CYS A 14 -13.05 -8.35 -1.32
C CYS A 14 -14.01 -7.17 -1.54
N LEU A 15 -15.23 -7.48 -1.98
CA LEU A 15 -16.33 -6.54 -2.07
C LEU A 15 -16.82 -6.22 -0.65
N SER A 16 -16.86 -4.92 -0.32
CA SER A 16 -17.40 -4.28 0.89
C SER A 16 -16.53 -4.34 2.17
N CYS A 17 -15.71 -3.29 2.33
CA CYS A 17 -15.18 -2.88 3.63
C CYS A 17 -16.27 -2.17 4.43
N THR A 18 -16.54 -2.60 5.67
CA THR A 18 -17.35 -1.81 6.61
C THR A 18 -16.48 -0.76 7.30
N ALA A 19 -17.03 0.45 7.47
CA ALA A 19 -16.32 1.56 8.10
C ALA A 19 -15.72 1.15 9.46
N GLY A 20 -14.41 1.33 9.63
CA GLY A 20 -13.68 1.05 10.87
C GLY A 20 -12.96 -0.31 10.95
N HIS A 21 -13.09 -1.19 9.94
CA HIS A 21 -12.43 -2.50 9.95
C HIS A 21 -11.41 -2.73 8.84
N CYS A 22 -11.14 -1.72 8.01
CA CYS A 22 -10.10 -1.81 6.99
C CYS A 22 -9.19 -0.59 6.98
N LEU A 23 -7.93 -0.88 6.71
CA LEU A 23 -6.83 0.07 6.64
C LEU A 23 -6.22 0.01 5.25
N HIS A 24 -6.14 1.16 4.60
CA HIS A 24 -5.56 1.31 3.28
C HIS A 24 -4.32 2.20 3.35
N TYR A 25 -3.28 1.83 2.61
CA TYR A 25 -2.19 2.73 2.29
C TYR A 25 -2.02 2.82 0.79
N ASN A 26 -2.13 4.04 0.27
CA ASN A 26 -1.76 4.35 -1.09
C ASN A 26 -0.37 4.98 -1.06
N PHE A 27 0.49 4.58 -1.97
CA PHE A 27 1.80 5.19 -2.09
C PHE A 27 2.22 5.32 -3.56
N THR A 28 3.01 6.35 -3.82
CA THR A 28 3.64 6.60 -5.10
C THR A 28 5.14 6.72 -4.86
N ILE A 29 5.95 6.03 -5.65
CA ILE A 29 7.42 6.06 -5.54
C ILE A 29 7.99 6.41 -6.90
N THR A 30 8.69 7.54 -6.95
CA THR A 30 9.38 8.04 -8.13
C THR A 30 10.89 8.04 -7.85
N PRO A 31 11.64 6.99 -8.25
CA PRO A 31 13.04 6.83 -7.86
C PRO A 31 13.95 7.97 -8.34
N LYS A 32 13.60 8.63 -9.46
CA LYS A 32 14.32 9.81 -9.94
C LYS A 32 13.87 11.03 -9.16
N ASN A 33 14.79 11.60 -8.39
CA ASN A 33 14.56 12.83 -7.66
C ASN A 33 14.32 14.00 -8.65
N ARG A 34 13.21 14.72 -8.48
CA ARG A 34 12.92 15.95 -9.22
C ARG A 34 13.05 17.14 -8.27
N PRO A 35 13.75 18.22 -8.63
CA PRO A 35 13.83 19.40 -7.78
C PRO A 35 12.43 19.86 -7.34
N GLY A 36 12.26 20.07 -6.03
CA GLY A 36 11.01 20.55 -5.43
C GLY A 36 9.85 19.54 -5.36
N HIS A 37 10.04 18.28 -5.74
CA HIS A 37 9.01 17.24 -5.62
C HIS A 37 9.50 16.09 -4.73
N PRO A 38 8.66 15.56 -3.83
CA PRO A 38 9.05 14.42 -3.03
C PRO A 38 9.24 13.19 -3.93
N TRP A 39 10.20 12.34 -3.58
CA TRP A 39 10.46 11.12 -4.34
C TRP A 39 9.48 9.99 -3.98
N CYS A 40 8.72 10.15 -2.91
CA CYS A 40 7.59 9.29 -2.57
C CYS A 40 6.44 10.08 -1.93
N GLU A 41 5.24 9.53 -2.01
CA GLU A 41 4.08 9.97 -1.24
C GLU A 41 3.41 8.74 -0.65
N VAL A 42 2.91 8.82 0.59
CA VAL A 42 2.15 7.77 1.26
C VAL A 42 0.93 8.40 1.93
N GLN A 43 -0.24 7.81 1.73
CA GLN A 43 -1.48 8.21 2.38
C GLN A 43 -2.11 7.01 3.09
N GLY A 44 -2.36 7.14 4.38
CA GLY A 44 -3.09 6.16 5.19
C GLY A 44 -4.55 6.55 5.35
N GLN A 45 -5.45 5.59 5.13
CA GLN A 45 -6.90 5.79 5.16
C GLN A 45 -7.58 4.68 5.96
N MET A 46 -8.55 5.04 6.80
CA MET A 46 -9.40 4.09 7.51
C MET A 46 -10.85 4.36 7.14
N GLY A 47 -11.50 3.39 6.47
CA GLY A 47 -12.74 3.68 5.74
C GLY A 47 -12.50 4.74 4.67
N GLU A 48 -13.24 5.84 4.72
CA GLU A 48 -13.11 6.98 3.79
C GLU A 48 -12.26 8.14 4.35
N GLU A 49 -11.81 8.06 5.61
CA GLU A 49 -11.07 9.14 6.27
C GLU A 49 -9.56 8.97 6.10
N ILE A 50 -8.91 9.96 5.50
CA ILE A 50 -7.44 10.06 5.45
C ILE A 50 -6.94 10.51 6.82
N PHE A 51 -6.08 9.72 7.46
CA PHE A 51 -5.55 10.02 8.79
C PHE A 51 -4.03 10.26 8.80
N LEU A 52 -3.33 9.87 7.72
CA LEU A 52 -1.88 9.93 7.63
C LEU A 52 -1.47 10.38 6.23
N SER A 53 -0.55 11.35 6.16
CA SER A 53 0.15 11.72 4.93
C SER A 53 1.66 11.75 5.18
N TYR A 54 2.45 11.26 4.23
CA TYR A 54 3.90 11.31 4.28
C TYR A 54 4.46 11.59 2.89
N HIS A 55 5.24 12.66 2.77
CA HIS A 55 6.00 12.96 1.57
C HIS A 55 7.48 12.67 1.83
N CYS A 56 8.07 11.74 1.08
CA CYS A 56 9.48 11.40 1.26
C CYS A 56 10.37 12.55 0.78
N GLY A 57 11.20 13.04 1.71
CA GLY A 57 11.94 14.30 1.58
C GLY A 57 11.66 15.20 2.78
N ASP A 58 10.45 15.10 3.34
CA ASP A 58 10.11 15.72 4.60
C ASP A 58 10.61 14.87 5.78
N LYS A 59 10.92 15.54 6.89
CA LYS A 59 11.41 14.87 8.11
C LYS A 59 10.32 14.14 8.89
N ARG A 60 9.03 14.32 8.53
CA ARG A 60 7.89 13.94 9.39
C ARG A 60 6.76 13.33 8.59
N VAL A 61 6.08 12.36 9.22
CA VAL A 61 4.75 11.88 8.81
C VAL A 61 3.73 12.80 9.47
N ILE A 62 2.74 13.24 8.72
CA ILE A 62 1.78 14.26 9.11
C ILE A 62 0.45 13.58 9.47
N PRO A 63 -0.06 13.77 10.70
CA PRO A 63 -1.42 13.38 11.03
C PRO A 63 -2.42 14.28 10.29
N VAL A 64 -3.45 13.67 9.70
CA VAL A 64 -4.47 14.37 8.91
C VAL A 64 -5.83 14.20 9.59
N GLY A 65 -6.58 15.29 9.72
CA GLY A 65 -7.93 15.26 10.27
C GLY A 65 -8.04 14.87 11.75
N PRO A 66 -9.27 14.82 12.30
CA PRO A 66 -9.51 14.47 13.70
C PRO A 66 -9.00 13.07 14.06
N LEU A 67 -9.21 12.08 13.19
CA LEU A 67 -8.72 10.72 13.40
C LEU A 67 -7.19 10.68 13.46
N GLY A 68 -6.50 11.33 12.51
CA GLY A 68 -5.04 11.37 12.51
C GLY A 68 -4.47 12.02 13.78
N MET A 69 -5.07 13.12 14.23
CA MET A 69 -4.66 13.78 15.48
C MET A 69 -4.84 12.85 16.69
N LYS A 70 -5.96 12.14 16.78
CA LYS A 70 -6.22 11.15 17.84
C LYS A 70 -5.21 10.01 17.80
N LEU A 71 -4.93 9.46 16.61
CA LEU A 71 -3.99 8.35 16.44
C LEU A 71 -2.53 8.76 16.67
N SER A 72 -2.16 10.02 16.41
CA SER A 72 -0.79 10.53 16.57
C SER A 72 -0.26 10.50 17.99
N SER A 73 -1.16 10.42 18.98
CA SER A 73 -0.82 10.30 20.41
C SER A 73 -0.68 8.86 20.89
N THR A 74 -0.84 7.87 20.01
CA THR A 74 -0.70 6.44 20.35
C THR A 74 0.73 5.97 20.16
N GLU A 75 1.18 5.01 20.98
CA GLU A 75 2.49 4.36 20.82
C GLU A 75 2.64 3.66 19.45
N VAL A 76 1.52 3.25 18.85
CA VAL A 76 1.47 2.57 17.56
C VAL A 76 1.84 3.50 16.41
N TRP A 77 1.59 4.80 16.55
CA TRP A 77 1.88 5.81 15.54
C TRP A 77 3.36 5.76 15.14
N GLU A 78 4.26 5.82 16.10
CA GLU A 78 5.71 5.84 15.86
C GLU A 78 6.18 4.61 15.11
N ARG A 79 5.74 3.42 15.53
CA ARG A 79 6.06 2.15 14.85
C ARG A 79 5.49 2.09 13.43
N GLN A 80 4.28 2.59 13.22
CA GLN A 80 3.68 2.71 11.89
C GLN A 80 4.51 3.64 11.00
N ARG A 81 4.96 4.79 11.51
CA ARG A 81 5.81 5.73 10.75
C ARG A 81 7.11 5.07 10.31
N GLU A 82 7.78 4.33 11.18
CA GLU A 82 9.03 3.61 10.85
C GLU A 82 8.78 2.54 9.79
N THR A 83 7.73 1.74 9.97
CA THR A 83 7.38 0.67 9.02
C THR A 83 7.04 1.21 7.62
N LEU A 84 6.35 2.34 7.53
CA LEU A 84 6.04 2.99 6.25
C LEU A 84 7.29 3.58 5.57
N LYS A 85 8.26 4.07 6.35
CA LYS A 85 9.56 4.50 5.81
C LYS A 85 10.37 3.33 5.26
N ASP A 86 10.41 2.22 6.00
CA ASP A 86 11.07 1.01 5.53
C ASP A 86 10.41 0.49 4.25
N LEU A 87 9.07 0.51 4.17
CA LEU A 87 8.33 0.11 2.98
C LEU A 87 8.77 0.88 1.73
N VAL A 88 8.76 2.21 1.79
CA VAL A 88 9.06 3.03 0.60
C VAL A 88 10.53 2.94 0.18
N GLU A 89 11.46 2.75 1.12
CA GLU A 89 12.87 2.54 0.81
C GLU A 89 13.12 1.14 0.22
N GLU A 90 12.52 0.09 0.77
CA GLU A 90 12.64 -1.27 0.24
C GLU A 90 12.02 -1.38 -1.16
N LEU A 91 10.83 -0.80 -1.37
CA LEU A 91 10.21 -0.74 -2.69
C LEU A 91 11.04 0.08 -3.68
N LYS A 92 11.65 1.19 -3.26
CA LYS A 92 12.55 1.96 -4.12
C LYS A 92 13.76 1.13 -4.56
N LYS A 93 14.40 0.38 -3.65
CA LYS A 93 15.50 -0.53 -3.99
C LYS A 93 15.05 -1.60 -4.97
N ALA A 94 13.93 -2.26 -4.68
CA ALA A 94 13.36 -3.30 -5.54
C ALA A 94 12.98 -2.78 -6.94
N LEU A 95 12.51 -1.53 -7.04
CA LEU A 95 12.23 -0.87 -8.31
C LEU A 95 13.50 -0.57 -9.11
N LEU A 96 14.56 -0.11 -8.45
CA LEU A 96 15.83 0.16 -9.11
C LEU A 96 16.48 -1.13 -9.65
N ASP A 97 16.27 -2.26 -9.01
CA ASP A 97 16.74 -3.58 -9.47
C ASP A 97 15.99 -4.07 -10.72
N ILE A 98 14.68 -3.81 -10.85
CA ILE A 98 13.90 -4.25 -12.02
C ILE A 98 14.01 -3.28 -13.20
N LYS A 99 14.35 -2.01 -12.95
CA LYS A 99 14.35 -0.94 -13.96
C LYS A 99 15.16 -1.26 -15.23
N PRO A 100 16.37 -1.86 -15.17
CA PRO A 100 17.15 -2.16 -16.38
C PRO A 100 16.48 -3.18 -17.32
N GLU A 101 15.67 -4.06 -16.76
CA GLU A 101 14.97 -5.13 -17.49
C GLU A 101 13.60 -4.68 -18.01
N MET A 102 13.05 -3.62 -17.42
CA MET A 102 11.85 -2.99 -17.89
C MET A 102 12.18 -2.21 -19.17
N SER A 103 11.86 -2.79 -20.33
CA SER A 103 12.09 -2.20 -21.67
C SER A 103 11.35 -0.89 -21.94
N THR A 104 10.74 -0.29 -20.93
CA THR A 104 10.03 0.99 -21.01
C THR A 104 11.05 2.13 -21.05
N SER A 105 11.23 2.74 -22.22
CA SER A 105 11.87 4.05 -22.41
C SER A 105 11.13 5.22 -21.72
N ARG A 106 10.06 4.91 -20.96
CA ARG A 106 9.16 5.86 -20.29
C ARG A 106 9.72 6.21 -18.92
N ASP A 107 10.63 7.18 -18.89
CA ASP A 107 10.78 8.03 -17.73
C ASP A 107 9.70 9.12 -17.73
N PRO A 108 9.09 9.46 -16.57
CA PRO A 108 9.40 8.95 -15.24
C PRO A 108 8.72 7.61 -14.93
N PHE A 109 9.53 6.64 -14.53
CA PHE A 109 9.10 5.35 -14.01
C PHE A 109 8.60 5.54 -12.57
N SER A 110 7.29 5.74 -12.38
CA SER A 110 6.67 5.96 -11.06
C SER A 110 5.79 4.77 -10.68
N LEU A 111 6.15 4.07 -9.61
CA LEU A 111 5.34 2.97 -9.09
C LEU A 111 4.20 3.54 -8.24
N GLN A 112 2.96 3.19 -8.57
CA GLN A 112 1.84 3.30 -7.64
C GLN A 112 1.64 1.97 -6.92
N GLY A 113 1.29 2.02 -5.64
CA GLY A 113 0.85 0.83 -4.93
C GLY A 113 -0.20 1.11 -3.88
N THR A 114 -1.03 0.09 -3.65
CA THR A 114 -2.08 0.10 -2.64
C THR A 114 -1.95 -1.14 -1.79
N MET A 115 -1.73 -0.95 -0.49
CA MET A 115 -1.92 -2.00 0.51
C MET A 115 -3.32 -1.86 1.10
N MET A 116 -4.00 -2.98 1.28
CA MET A 116 -5.23 -3.06 2.06
C MET A 116 -5.10 -4.18 3.08
N CYS A 117 -5.61 -3.95 4.29
CA CYS A 117 -5.93 -5.05 5.19
C CYS A 117 -7.28 -4.84 5.87
N GLN A 118 -7.93 -5.94 6.22
CA GLN A 118 -9.18 -5.95 6.97
C GLN A 118 -9.18 -7.06 8.02
N CYS A 119 -9.78 -6.79 9.18
CA CYS A 119 -9.97 -7.80 10.23
C CYS A 119 -11.45 -8.22 10.26
N GLY A 120 -11.72 -9.47 9.85
CA GLY A 120 -13.06 -10.04 9.90
C GLY A 120 -13.51 -10.36 11.32
N ALA A 121 -14.82 -10.55 11.53
CA ALA A 121 -15.41 -10.90 12.82
C ALA A 121 -14.83 -12.19 13.43
N ASN A 122 -14.32 -13.09 12.58
CA ASN A 122 -13.62 -14.32 12.97
C ASN A 122 -12.15 -14.11 13.39
N ARG A 123 -11.69 -12.86 13.55
CA ARG A 123 -10.30 -12.46 13.81
C ARG A 123 -9.28 -12.87 12.73
N ARG A 124 -9.77 -13.34 11.57
CA ARG A 124 -8.94 -13.57 10.39
C ARG A 124 -8.66 -12.22 9.74
N THR A 125 -7.41 -12.01 9.39
CA THR A 125 -6.97 -10.82 8.68
C THR A 125 -6.76 -11.16 7.22
N HIS A 126 -7.44 -10.42 6.35
CA HIS A 126 -7.18 -10.46 4.93
C HIS A 126 -6.30 -9.27 4.58
N GLY A 127 -5.27 -9.50 3.78
CA GLY A 127 -4.33 -8.48 3.35
C GLY A 127 -4.01 -8.65 1.87
N SER A 128 -3.95 -7.54 1.16
CA SER A 128 -3.66 -7.54 -0.27
C SER A 128 -2.79 -6.37 -0.69
N TRP A 129 -2.08 -6.54 -1.79
CA TRP A 129 -1.35 -5.47 -2.47
C TRP A 129 -1.77 -5.35 -3.92
N GLN A 130 -1.74 -4.12 -4.42
CA GLN A 130 -1.82 -3.80 -5.83
C GLN A 130 -0.63 -2.93 -6.18
N PHE A 131 0.00 -3.20 -7.31
CA PHE A 131 1.12 -2.43 -7.82
C PHE A 131 0.89 -2.07 -9.29
N GLY A 132 1.23 -0.84 -9.63
CA GLY A 132 0.83 -0.22 -10.88
C GLY A 132 1.82 0.81 -11.40
N PHE A 133 1.67 1.16 -12.68
CA PHE A 133 2.33 2.29 -13.34
C PHE A 133 1.27 3.06 -14.12
N ASP A 134 1.40 4.38 -14.23
CA ASP A 134 0.48 5.23 -15.00
C ASP A 134 -1.02 5.00 -14.69
N GLY A 135 -1.34 4.66 -13.43
CA GLY A 135 -2.71 4.39 -12.98
C GLY A 135 -3.27 3.02 -13.38
N GLN A 136 -2.47 2.18 -14.04
CA GLN A 136 -2.85 0.81 -14.41
C GLN A 136 -2.24 -0.19 -13.43
N THR A 137 -3.04 -1.17 -12.98
CA THR A 137 -2.56 -2.25 -12.11
C THR A 137 -1.88 -3.33 -12.92
N PHE A 138 -0.61 -3.61 -12.61
CA PHE A 138 0.19 -4.64 -13.27
C PHE A 138 0.33 -5.90 -12.43
N LEU A 139 0.33 -5.78 -11.10
CA LEU A 139 0.54 -6.89 -10.17
C LEU A 139 -0.43 -6.81 -8.98
N LEU A 140 -1.05 -7.94 -8.67
CA LEU A 140 -1.90 -8.15 -7.50
C LEU A 140 -1.28 -9.21 -6.60
N ILE A 141 -1.34 -9.00 -5.29
CA ILE A 141 -0.88 -9.95 -4.28
C ILE A 141 -1.99 -10.21 -3.27
N ASP A 142 -2.35 -11.46 -3.11
CA ASP A 142 -3.11 -11.97 -1.96
C ASP A 142 -2.11 -12.49 -0.93
N SER A 143 -1.92 -11.74 0.15
CA SER A 143 -0.94 -12.05 1.18
C SER A 143 -1.32 -13.27 2.03
N GLU A 144 -2.61 -13.56 2.14
CA GLU A 144 -3.12 -14.69 2.91
C GLU A 144 -2.83 -16.01 2.18
N ASN A 145 -3.25 -16.07 0.92
CA ASN A 145 -3.06 -17.25 0.07
C ASN A 145 -1.67 -17.31 -0.57
N ARG A 146 -0.82 -16.29 -0.34
CA ARG A 146 0.49 -16.12 -0.97
C ARG A 146 0.41 -16.18 -2.49
N ASN A 147 -0.68 -15.69 -3.05
CA ASN A 147 -0.92 -15.73 -4.49
C ASN A 147 -0.50 -14.41 -5.12
N TRP A 148 0.20 -14.49 -6.25
CA TRP A 148 0.67 -13.33 -7.01
C TRP A 148 0.10 -13.42 -8.41
N THR A 149 -0.64 -12.41 -8.84
CA THR A 149 -1.32 -12.38 -10.14
C THR A 149 -0.77 -11.21 -10.94
N ALA A 150 -0.05 -11.53 -12.01
CA ALA A 150 0.39 -10.54 -12.99
C ALA A 150 -0.74 -10.32 -14.01
N VAL A 151 -1.10 -9.06 -14.24
CA VAL A 151 -2.18 -8.66 -15.18
C VAL A 151 -1.58 -8.31 -16.55
N HIS A 152 -0.32 -7.90 -16.58
CA HIS A 152 0.40 -7.40 -17.76
C HIS A 152 1.86 -7.90 -17.78
N PRO A 153 2.58 -7.80 -18.92
CA PRO A 153 3.96 -8.29 -19.04
C PRO A 153 4.92 -7.70 -17.99
N GLU A 154 4.81 -6.40 -17.71
CA GLU A 154 5.60 -5.71 -16.69
C GLU A 154 5.34 -6.30 -15.30
N GLY A 155 4.07 -6.64 -15.00
CA GLY A 155 3.70 -7.32 -13.77
C GLY A 155 4.24 -8.74 -13.65
N LYS A 156 4.43 -9.44 -14.78
CA LYS A 156 5.06 -10.78 -14.79
C LYS A 156 6.52 -10.69 -14.36
N MET A 157 7.25 -9.69 -14.84
CA MET A 157 8.63 -9.45 -14.43
C MET A 157 8.73 -9.10 -12.95
N MET A 158 7.86 -8.19 -12.45
CA MET A 158 7.79 -7.89 -11.01
C MET A 158 7.50 -9.15 -10.19
N LYS A 159 6.50 -9.95 -10.59
CA LYS A 159 6.18 -11.22 -9.94
C LYS A 159 7.38 -12.17 -9.91
N GLU A 160 8.12 -12.29 -11.00
CA GLU A 160 9.27 -13.20 -11.08
C GLU A 160 10.44 -12.75 -10.20
N LYS A 161 10.75 -11.45 -10.17
CA LYS A 161 11.82 -10.93 -9.30
C LYS A 161 11.40 -10.89 -7.84
N TRP A 162 10.32 -10.18 -7.53
CA TRP A 162 9.90 -9.97 -6.15
C TRP A 162 9.37 -11.25 -5.51
N GLY A 163 8.73 -12.14 -6.28
CA GLY A 163 8.26 -13.42 -5.77
C GLY A 163 9.39 -14.43 -5.46
N LYS A 164 10.59 -14.24 -6.02
CA LYS A 164 11.79 -15.02 -5.68
C LYS A 164 12.61 -14.38 -4.56
N ASP A 165 12.47 -13.07 -4.38
CA ASP A 165 13.08 -12.34 -3.27
C ASP A 165 12.29 -12.59 -1.98
N ARG A 166 12.92 -13.37 -1.09
CA ARG A 166 12.33 -13.72 0.21
C ARG A 166 12.15 -12.49 1.11
N GLY A 167 13.06 -11.52 1.04
CA GLY A 167 13.02 -10.31 1.85
C GLY A 167 11.77 -9.48 1.55
N ILE A 168 11.56 -9.12 0.28
CA ILE A 168 10.37 -8.34 -0.10
C ILE A 168 9.07 -9.14 0.10
N THR A 169 9.07 -10.43 -0.23
CA THR A 169 7.87 -11.28 -0.06
C THR A 169 7.46 -11.39 1.40
N GLU A 170 8.41 -11.64 2.31
CA GLU A 170 8.13 -11.71 3.75
C GLU A 170 7.75 -10.34 4.32
N PHE A 171 8.39 -9.27 3.84
CA PHE A 171 8.08 -7.90 4.27
C PHE A 171 6.65 -7.47 3.91
N LEU A 172 6.26 -7.60 2.64
CA LEU A 172 4.90 -7.25 2.16
C LEU A 172 3.84 -8.07 2.89
N LYS A 173 4.11 -9.36 3.13
CA LYS A 173 3.22 -10.21 3.90
C LYS A 173 3.11 -9.75 5.36
N LYS A 174 4.24 -9.61 6.05
CA LYS A 174 4.29 -9.18 7.46
C LYS A 174 3.53 -7.87 7.65
N LEU A 175 3.73 -6.90 6.75
CA LEU A 175 3.06 -5.62 6.82
C LEU A 175 1.54 -5.76 6.65
N SER A 176 1.09 -6.41 5.57
CA SER A 176 -0.35 -6.48 5.22
C SER A 176 -1.21 -7.38 6.13
N ILE A 177 -0.67 -8.45 6.71
CA ILE A 177 -1.47 -9.35 7.58
C ILE A 177 -1.00 -9.40 9.04
N GLY A 178 0.18 -8.86 9.36
CA GLY A 178 0.76 -8.83 10.71
C GLY A 178 0.66 -7.44 11.33
N ASP A 179 1.52 -6.51 10.90
CA ASP A 179 1.58 -5.16 11.46
C ASP A 179 0.24 -4.42 11.25
N CYS A 180 -0.37 -4.54 10.08
CA CYS A 180 -1.66 -3.92 9.77
C CYS A 180 -2.80 -4.42 10.68
N LYS A 181 -2.81 -5.71 11.04
CA LYS A 181 -3.75 -6.27 12.02
C LYS A 181 -3.56 -5.59 13.38
N SER A 182 -2.32 -5.52 13.85
CA SER A 182 -2.00 -4.92 15.14
C SER A 182 -2.42 -3.44 15.20
N TRP A 183 -2.26 -2.71 14.09
CA TRP A 183 -2.68 -1.32 13.98
C TRP A 183 -4.20 -1.18 14.04
N LEU A 184 -4.94 -1.98 13.26
CA LEU A 184 -6.41 -1.97 13.27
C LEU A 184 -6.99 -2.26 14.65
N GLU A 185 -6.48 -3.26 15.37
CA GLU A 185 -6.95 -3.60 16.72
C GLU A 185 -6.76 -2.41 17.68
N LYS A 186 -5.61 -1.74 17.63
CA LYS A 186 -5.29 -0.61 18.50
C LYS A 186 -6.07 0.66 18.15
N PHE A 187 -6.29 0.92 16.86
CA PHE A 187 -7.10 2.06 16.42
C PHE A 187 -8.57 1.87 16.81
N GLY A 188 -9.10 0.65 16.71
CA GLY A 188 -10.46 0.32 17.14
C GLY A 188 -10.68 0.42 18.66
N ASP A 189 -9.64 0.24 19.48
CA ASP A 189 -9.70 0.51 20.93
C ASP A 189 -9.67 2.01 21.23
N THR A 190 -8.85 2.76 20.47
CA THR A 190 -8.72 4.21 20.63
C THR A 190 -10.02 4.92 20.25
N GLY A 191 -10.76 4.44 19.24
CA GLY A 191 -12.03 5.01 18.78
C GLY A 191 -13.26 4.78 19.69
N ARG A 192 -13.20 3.84 20.63
CA ARG A 192 -14.31 3.51 21.56
C ARG A 192 -14.35 4.36 22.83
N ASN A 193 -13.33 5.19 23.06
CA ASN A 193 -13.25 6.16 24.16
C ASN A 193 -13.47 7.59 23.67
#